data_AF-A0A3B0YHK6-F1
#
_entry.id   AF-A0A3B0YHK6-F1
#
_cell.length_a   1.000
_cell.length_b   1.000
_cell.length_c   1.000
_cell.angle_alpha   90.00
_cell.angle_beta   90.00
_cell.angle_gamma   90.00
#
_symmetry.space_group_name_H-M   'P 1'
#
loop_
_entity.id
_entity.type
_entity.pdbx_description
1 polymer ?
#
loop_
_entity_poly.entity_id
_entity_poly.type
_entity_poly.pdbx_seq_one_letter_code
_entity_poly.pdbx_strand_id
1 'polypeptide(L)'
;MYAIIYIMKKIARIPKTKPSTETETVVKLTTKAKNPWAIAVGNRLQQSRQMADFNNIDQLLQQLPKQWHKKRSRFTNYEAGISLVPPEIVELVAEATQCSACWIMFGTGPIRDNGRDIQAVRHQNLVFKIEEIRKQKKLGALYKEAGLSKHKVEEYLNDPFKQIEERLSKKLEKSLKLSPGWMDEQHIENDPICNSFPDDLRELMTLYSNASEEKRQMLLKLARTVTE
;
A
#
# COMPACT_ATOMS: atom_id res chain seq x y z
N MET A 1 -27.46 -36.19 55.31
CA MET A 1 -26.98 -36.53 53.96
C MET A 1 -25.47 -36.29 53.91
N TYR A 2 -24.73 -37.11 54.67
CA TYR A 2 -23.35 -36.89 55.14
C TYR A 2 -22.36 -37.87 54.48
N ALA A 3 -22.55 -38.18 53.19
CA ALA A 3 -21.78 -39.20 52.48
C ALA A 3 -20.93 -38.69 51.29
N ILE A 4 -20.94 -37.39 50.98
CA ILE A 4 -20.18 -36.85 49.83
C ILE A 4 -18.89 -36.11 50.25
N ILE A 5 -18.74 -35.75 51.53
CA ILE A 5 -17.55 -35.03 52.04
C ILE A 5 -16.35 -35.99 52.32
N TYR A 6 -16.57 -37.30 52.32
CA TYR A 6 -15.56 -38.29 52.75
C TYR A 6 -14.55 -38.72 51.65
N ILE A 7 -14.75 -38.35 50.38
CA ILE A 7 -13.83 -38.72 49.27
C ILE A 7 -12.74 -37.67 49.02
N MET A 8 -12.77 -36.51 49.70
CA MET A 8 -11.76 -35.45 49.51
C MET A 8 -10.57 -35.47 50.49
N LYS A 9 -10.36 -36.51 51.32
CA LYS A 9 -9.37 -36.43 52.42
C LYS A 9 -8.49 -37.65 52.73
N LYS A 10 -8.30 -38.58 51.80
CA LYS A 10 -7.32 -39.69 51.94
C LYS A 10 -6.76 -39.94 50.53
N ILE A 11 -5.52 -39.59 50.20
CA ILE A 11 -4.32 -40.32 50.60
C ILE A 11 -3.06 -39.45 50.37
N ALA A 12 -2.25 -39.37 51.43
CA ALA A 12 -0.78 -39.26 51.55
C ALA A 12 0.02 -38.41 50.53
N ARG A 13 0.72 -37.34 50.96
CA ARG A 13 2.09 -37.33 51.55
C ARG A 13 3.22 -37.92 50.65
N ILE A 14 3.88 -37.02 49.88
CA ILE A 14 5.34 -36.75 49.72
C ILE A 14 6.27 -37.95 49.35
N PRO A 15 7.10 -37.86 48.25
CA PRO A 15 8.38 -37.13 48.33
C PRO A 15 8.80 -36.28 47.11
N LYS A 16 9.52 -35.20 47.42
CA LYS A 16 10.38 -34.47 46.48
C LYS A 16 11.58 -35.36 46.13
N THR A 17 11.77 -35.66 44.85
CA THR A 17 13.01 -36.20 44.28
C THR A 17 13.28 -35.50 42.95
N LYS A 18 14.50 -34.99 42.76
CA LYS A 18 15.13 -34.64 41.47
C LYS A 18 16.07 -35.81 41.11
N PRO A 19 16.65 -35.89 39.90
CA PRO A 19 16.15 -35.60 38.55
C PRO A 19 16.38 -36.81 37.61
N SER A 20 15.69 -36.90 36.48
CA SER A 20 16.19 -37.66 35.33
C SER A 20 15.73 -37.04 34.03
N THR A 21 16.72 -36.66 33.23
CA THR A 21 16.67 -36.24 31.82
C THR A 21 15.86 -37.23 30.99
N GLU A 22 14.67 -36.81 30.56
CA GLU A 22 14.04 -37.34 29.36
C GLU A 22 13.68 -36.17 28.45
N THR A 23 14.13 -36.31 27.22
CA THR A 23 14.18 -35.31 26.17
C THR A 23 12.78 -35.01 25.67
N GLU A 24 12.04 -34.14 26.37
CA GLU A 24 10.83 -33.53 25.81
C GLU A 24 11.26 -32.64 24.65
N THR A 25 11.04 -33.16 23.45
CA THR A 25 11.06 -32.41 22.20
C THR A 25 10.09 -31.27 22.35
N VAL A 26 10.62 -30.09 22.61
CA VAL A 26 9.90 -28.82 22.51
C VAL A 26 9.35 -28.75 21.10
N VAL A 27 8.05 -29.05 20.95
CA VAL A 27 7.28 -28.72 19.76
C VAL A 27 7.30 -27.20 19.70
N LYS A 28 8.28 -26.65 18.98
CA LYS A 28 8.29 -25.25 18.56
C LYS A 28 6.96 -25.01 17.86
N LEU A 29 6.07 -24.28 18.53
CA LEU A 29 4.94 -23.61 17.90
C LEU A 29 5.50 -22.84 16.71
N THR A 30 5.32 -23.37 15.52
CA THR A 30 5.69 -22.70 14.27
C THR A 30 4.86 -21.43 14.24
N THR A 31 5.52 -20.28 14.36
CA THR A 31 4.90 -18.97 14.15
C THR A 31 4.26 -19.01 12.77
N LYS A 32 2.92 -19.12 12.72
CA LYS A 32 2.16 -19.03 11.47
C LYS A 32 2.66 -17.80 10.73
N ALA A 33 3.26 -18.00 9.55
CA ALA A 33 3.69 -16.90 8.71
C ALA A 33 2.45 -16.02 8.45
N LYS A 34 2.54 -14.73 8.82
CA LYS A 34 1.46 -13.78 8.62
C LYS A 34 1.14 -13.69 7.12
N ASN A 35 -0.12 -13.46 6.78
CA ASN A 35 -0.52 -13.30 5.39
C ASN A 35 0.23 -12.10 4.77
N PRO A 36 1.03 -12.28 3.69
CA PRO A 36 1.78 -11.21 3.06
C PRO A 36 0.90 -10.04 2.61
N TRP A 37 -0.32 -10.33 2.15
CA TRP A 37 -1.28 -9.32 1.72
C TRP A 37 -1.79 -8.48 2.89
N ALA A 38 -2.09 -9.11 4.02
CA ALA A 38 -2.52 -8.40 5.24
C ALA A 38 -1.42 -7.48 5.76
N ILE A 39 -0.14 -7.91 5.68
CA ILE A 39 1.00 -7.05 6.02
C ILE A 39 1.10 -5.86 5.06
N ALA A 40 1.01 -6.10 3.75
CA ALA A 40 1.13 -5.05 2.75
C ALA A 40 0.03 -3.98 2.89
N VAL A 41 -1.22 -4.39 3.10
CA VAL A 41 -2.35 -3.47 3.33
C VAL A 41 -2.23 -2.78 4.69
N GLY A 42 -1.83 -3.51 5.74
CA GLY A 42 -1.62 -2.95 7.08
C GLY A 42 -0.58 -1.84 7.12
N ASN A 43 0.56 -2.04 6.44
CA ASN A 43 1.59 -1.02 6.30
C ASN A 43 1.05 0.24 5.59
N ARG A 44 0.24 0.06 4.55
CA ARG A 44 -0.35 1.19 3.79
C ARG A 44 -1.43 1.94 4.58
N LEU A 45 -2.21 1.26 5.41
CA LEU A 45 -3.11 1.91 6.38
C LEU A 45 -2.33 2.74 7.40
N GLN A 46 -1.24 2.20 7.92
CA GLN A 46 -0.39 2.94 8.85
C GLN A 46 0.20 4.18 8.17
N GLN A 47 0.66 4.04 6.92
CA GLN A 47 1.18 5.14 6.13
C GLN A 47 0.11 6.20 5.85
N SER A 48 -1.09 5.82 5.40
CA SER A 48 -2.18 6.78 5.15
C SER A 48 -2.55 7.57 6.39
N ARG A 49 -2.57 6.90 7.55
CA ARG A 49 -2.79 7.54 8.85
C ARG A 49 -1.72 8.58 9.17
N GLN A 50 -0.44 8.21 9.03
CA GLN A 50 0.68 9.11 9.27
C GLN A 50 0.68 10.31 8.31
N MET A 51 0.30 10.09 7.05
CA MET A 51 0.20 11.15 6.02
C MET A 51 -0.91 12.16 6.28
N ALA A 52 -1.94 11.78 7.03
CA ALA A 52 -3.02 12.66 7.46
C ALA A 52 -2.73 13.30 8.83
N ASP A 53 -1.46 13.28 9.28
CA ASP A 53 -0.99 13.83 10.55
C ASP A 53 -1.64 13.21 11.80
N PHE A 54 -2.21 12.01 11.67
CA PHE A 54 -2.72 11.25 12.80
C PHE A 54 -1.57 10.49 13.47
N ASN A 55 -1.05 11.07 14.54
CA ASN A 55 0.05 10.53 15.36
C ASN A 55 -0.29 9.18 16.01
N ASN A 56 -1.57 8.89 16.22
CA ASN A 56 -2.03 7.62 16.78
C ASN A 56 -3.36 7.16 16.17
N ILE A 57 -3.70 5.88 16.39
CA ILE A 57 -4.93 5.27 15.91
C ILE A 57 -6.18 5.97 16.48
N ASP A 58 -6.12 6.49 17.71
CA ASP A 58 -7.29 7.14 18.31
C ASP A 58 -7.68 8.42 17.56
N GLN A 59 -6.69 9.18 17.06
CA GLN A 59 -6.93 10.36 16.22
C GLN A 59 -7.60 9.99 14.90
N LEU A 60 -7.19 8.88 14.26
CA LEU A 60 -7.88 8.36 13.07
C LEU A 60 -9.31 7.93 13.41
N LEU A 61 -9.49 7.18 14.50
CA LEU A 61 -10.80 6.68 14.90
C LEU A 61 -11.79 7.80 15.16
N GLN A 62 -11.36 8.97 15.66
CA GLN A 62 -12.22 10.13 15.85
C GLN A 62 -12.80 10.69 14.53
N GLN A 63 -12.10 10.50 13.41
CA GLN A 63 -12.57 10.90 12.08
C GLN A 63 -13.54 9.87 11.45
N LEU A 64 -13.57 8.65 11.96
CA LEU A 64 -14.45 7.60 11.47
C LEU A 64 -15.86 7.69 12.08
N PRO A 65 -16.87 7.02 11.50
CA PRO A 65 -18.19 6.91 12.11
C PRO A 65 -18.14 6.40 13.55
N LYS A 66 -19.04 6.92 14.42
CA LYS A 66 -19.04 6.68 15.87
C LYS A 66 -18.93 5.21 16.30
N GLN A 67 -19.47 4.29 15.50
CA GLN A 67 -19.40 2.84 15.73
C GLN A 67 -17.97 2.26 15.73
N TRP A 68 -16.98 3.02 15.25
CA TRP A 68 -15.58 2.62 15.17
C TRP A 68 -14.71 3.22 16.28
N HIS A 69 -15.17 4.24 16.99
CA HIS A 69 -14.39 4.99 17.99
C HIS A 69 -13.78 4.11 19.09
N LYS A 70 -14.46 3.01 19.46
CA LYS A 70 -14.00 2.08 20.52
C LYS A 70 -13.25 0.85 19.99
N LYS A 71 -13.00 0.75 18.68
CA LYS A 71 -12.45 -0.45 18.02
C LYS A 71 -10.93 -0.36 17.77
N ARG A 72 -10.18 0.31 18.66
CA ARG A 72 -8.71 0.46 18.58
C ARG A 72 -7.97 -0.86 18.35
N SER A 73 -8.29 -1.90 19.13
CA SER A 73 -7.64 -3.21 19.02
C SER A 73 -7.77 -3.82 17.61
N ARG A 74 -8.91 -3.61 16.92
CA ARG A 74 -9.09 -4.10 15.55
C ARG A 74 -8.19 -3.36 14.58
N PHE A 75 -8.13 -2.03 14.67
CA PHE A 75 -7.25 -1.21 13.83
C PHE A 75 -5.76 -1.50 14.07
N THR A 76 -5.36 -1.75 15.32
CA THR A 76 -3.99 -2.21 15.61
C THR A 76 -3.67 -3.54 14.93
N ASN A 77 -4.62 -4.49 14.91
CA ASN A 77 -4.43 -5.76 14.21
C ASN A 77 -4.38 -5.60 12.69
N TYR A 78 -5.12 -4.63 12.14
CA TYR A 78 -5.06 -4.27 10.72
C TYR A 78 -3.71 -3.67 10.35
N GLU A 79 -3.25 -2.63 11.05
CA GLU A 79 -1.93 -2.02 10.80
C GLU A 79 -0.78 -3.02 10.98
N ALA A 80 -0.87 -3.91 11.98
CA ALA A 80 0.15 -4.93 12.24
C ALA A 80 0.13 -6.14 11.28
N GLY A 81 -0.78 -6.15 10.30
CA GLY A 81 -0.95 -7.24 9.33
C GLY A 81 -1.35 -8.58 9.96
N ILE A 82 -1.96 -8.56 11.15
CA ILE A 82 -2.45 -9.75 11.86
C ILE A 82 -3.79 -10.19 11.28
N SER A 83 -4.62 -9.23 10.87
CA SER A 83 -5.95 -9.47 10.31
C SER A 83 -6.07 -8.81 8.95
N LEU A 84 -6.79 -9.47 8.03
CA LEU A 84 -7.15 -8.87 6.76
C LEU A 84 -8.14 -7.72 7.00
N VAL A 85 -7.93 -6.63 6.28
CA VAL A 85 -8.76 -5.43 6.36
C VAL A 85 -9.93 -5.59 5.38
N PRO A 86 -11.19 -5.47 5.83
CA PRO A 86 -12.33 -5.47 4.92
C PRO A 86 -12.32 -4.23 4.01
N PRO A 87 -12.80 -4.34 2.76
CA PRO A 87 -12.89 -3.21 1.82
C PRO A 87 -13.60 -1.98 2.37
N GLU A 88 -14.73 -2.18 3.06
CA GLU A 88 -15.49 -1.10 3.71
C GLU A 88 -14.64 -0.28 4.69
N ILE A 89 -13.68 -0.91 5.37
CA ILE A 89 -12.78 -0.22 6.31
C ILE A 89 -11.71 0.56 5.56
N VAL A 90 -11.22 0.01 4.45
CA VAL A 90 -10.28 0.70 3.58
C VAL A 90 -10.90 1.98 3.03
N GLU A 91 -12.16 1.93 2.60
CA GLU A 91 -12.90 3.11 2.11
C GLU A 91 -13.07 4.17 3.20
N LEU A 92 -13.47 3.77 4.41
CA LEU A 92 -13.62 4.69 5.53
C LEU A 92 -12.29 5.37 5.91
N VAL A 93 -11.19 4.63 5.89
CA VAL A 93 -9.86 5.20 6.16
C VAL A 93 -9.40 6.08 5.00
N ALA A 94 -9.63 5.66 3.76
CA ALA A 94 -9.33 6.45 2.57
C ALA A 94 -9.99 7.82 2.63
N GLU A 95 -11.29 7.87 2.94
CA GLU A 95 -12.04 9.13 3.11
C GLU A 95 -11.46 9.99 4.24
N ALA A 96 -11.24 9.41 5.42
CA ALA A 96 -10.72 10.13 6.59
C ALA A 96 -9.28 10.64 6.40
N THR A 97 -8.48 9.94 5.59
CA THR A 97 -7.07 10.30 5.33
C THR A 97 -6.88 11.02 4.00
N GLN A 98 -7.97 11.27 3.26
CA GLN A 98 -7.94 11.83 1.90
C GLN A 98 -7.01 11.05 0.96
N CYS A 99 -6.91 9.74 1.17
CA CYS A 99 -6.08 8.83 0.40
C CYS A 99 -6.94 7.99 -0.57
N SER A 100 -6.36 7.44 -1.62
CA SER A 100 -7.08 6.51 -2.51
C SER A 100 -7.26 5.15 -1.87
N ALA A 101 -8.49 4.64 -1.88
CA ALA A 101 -8.80 3.27 -1.46
C ALA A 101 -8.04 2.23 -2.31
N CYS A 102 -7.88 2.47 -3.62
CA CYS A 102 -7.14 1.59 -4.52
C CYS A 102 -5.66 1.50 -4.13
N TRP A 103 -5.04 2.63 -3.76
CA TRP A 103 -3.67 2.63 -3.28
C TRP A 103 -3.54 1.89 -1.95
N ILE A 104 -4.42 2.13 -0.98
CA ILE A 104 -4.39 1.44 0.32
C ILE A 104 -4.60 -0.09 0.16
N MET A 105 -5.43 -0.51 -0.79
CA MET A 105 -5.77 -1.92 -0.99
C MET A 105 -4.77 -2.66 -1.88
N PHE A 106 -4.41 -2.10 -3.03
CA PHE A 106 -3.58 -2.78 -4.04
C PHE A 106 -2.15 -2.24 -4.19
N GLY A 107 -1.90 -1.01 -3.73
CA GLY A 107 -0.57 -0.40 -3.72
C GLY A 107 -0.33 0.36 -5.01
N THR A 108 -1.43 0.66 -5.70
CA THR A 108 -1.47 1.05 -7.09
C THR A 108 -2.52 2.14 -7.26
N GLY A 109 -2.25 3.13 -8.12
CA GLY A 109 -3.06 4.34 -8.27
C GLY A 109 -2.52 5.53 -7.46
N PRO A 110 -3.17 6.71 -7.57
CA PRO A 110 -2.74 7.92 -6.88
C PRO A 110 -2.88 7.77 -5.37
N ILE A 111 -1.96 8.33 -4.59
CA ILE A 111 -2.00 8.19 -3.13
C ILE A 111 -3.14 9.01 -2.51
N ARG A 112 -3.49 10.18 -3.08
CA ARG A 112 -4.60 11.06 -2.65
C ARG A 112 -5.70 11.16 -3.71
N ASP A 113 -6.93 11.44 -3.28
CA ASP A 113 -8.15 11.42 -4.12
C ASP A 113 -8.39 12.72 -4.89
N ASN A 114 -7.82 13.83 -4.40
CA ASN A 114 -7.94 15.18 -4.94
C ASN A 114 -6.97 15.42 -6.10
N GLY A 115 -7.26 14.79 -7.24
CA GLY A 115 -6.42 14.86 -8.44
C GLY A 115 -5.10 14.12 -8.23
N ARG A 116 -4.57 13.52 -9.29
CA ARG A 116 -3.29 12.81 -9.18
C ARG A 116 -2.24 13.83 -8.77
N ASP A 117 -1.77 13.73 -7.54
CA ASP A 117 -0.76 14.61 -6.98
C ASP A 117 0.38 14.71 -8.00
N ILE A 118 0.71 15.92 -8.45
CA ILE A 118 1.82 16.15 -9.39
C ILE A 118 3.09 15.48 -8.85
N GLN A 119 3.25 15.42 -7.52
CA GLN A 119 4.32 14.67 -6.90
C GLN A 119 4.24 13.16 -7.16
N ALA A 120 3.06 12.56 -7.04
CA ALA A 120 2.87 11.14 -7.31
C ALA A 120 3.14 10.82 -8.79
N VAL A 121 2.70 11.67 -9.71
CA VAL A 121 2.99 11.53 -11.16
C VAL A 121 4.50 11.63 -11.41
N ARG A 122 5.16 12.65 -10.86
CA ARG A 122 6.62 12.83 -10.97
C ARG A 122 7.39 11.67 -10.37
N HIS A 123 6.96 11.13 -9.23
CA HIS A 123 7.60 9.99 -8.58
C HIS A 123 7.47 8.73 -9.42
N GLN A 124 6.25 8.41 -9.89
CA GLN A 124 6.00 7.28 -10.77
C GLN A 124 6.86 7.35 -12.04
N ASN A 125 6.87 8.52 -12.68
CA ASN A 125 7.66 8.79 -13.87
C ASN A 125 9.17 8.67 -13.62
N LEU A 126 9.65 9.15 -12.47
CA LEU A 126 11.04 9.02 -12.05
C LEU A 126 11.43 7.56 -11.86
N VAL A 127 10.63 6.78 -11.10
CA VAL A 127 10.88 5.35 -10.87
C VAL A 127 10.97 4.61 -12.20
N PHE A 128 10.01 4.83 -13.09
CA PHE A 128 9.99 4.21 -14.42
C PHE A 128 11.27 4.50 -15.21
N LYS A 129 11.65 5.77 -15.33
CA LYS A 129 12.85 6.18 -16.10
C LYS A 129 14.14 5.67 -15.49
N ILE A 130 14.23 5.64 -14.16
CA ILE A 130 15.41 5.09 -13.48
C ILE A 130 15.52 3.59 -13.71
N GLU A 131 14.43 2.84 -13.63
CA GLU A 131 14.42 1.40 -13.92
C GLU A 131 14.78 1.10 -15.38
N GLU A 132 14.29 1.91 -16.32
CA GLU A 132 14.65 1.82 -17.73
C GLU A 132 16.18 2.01 -17.92
N ILE A 133 16.76 3.01 -17.27
CA ILE A 133 18.21 3.31 -17.34
C ILE A 133 19.05 2.26 -16.59
N ARG A 134 18.54 1.72 -15.47
CA ARG A 134 19.14 0.60 -14.73
C ARG A 134 19.31 -0.61 -15.64
N LYS A 135 18.27 -0.98 -16.40
CA LYS A 135 18.32 -2.06 -17.40
C LYS A 135 19.36 -1.79 -18.48
N GLN A 136 19.53 -0.53 -18.89
CA GLN A 136 20.51 -0.11 -19.90
C GLN A 136 21.93 0.10 -19.34
N LYS A 137 22.17 -0.10 -18.03
CA LYS A 137 23.46 0.11 -17.34
C LYS A 137 24.07 1.53 -17.52
N LYS A 138 23.24 2.56 -17.71
CA LYS A 138 23.67 3.95 -18.01
C LYS A 138 23.49 4.94 -16.84
N LEU A 139 23.25 4.46 -15.62
CA LEU A 139 23.00 5.29 -14.42
C LEU A 139 24.07 6.35 -14.14
N GLY A 140 25.35 6.06 -14.42
CA GLY A 140 26.44 7.00 -14.16
C GLY A 140 26.36 8.29 -14.99
N ALA A 141 25.88 8.21 -16.23
CA ALA A 141 25.70 9.38 -17.10
C ALA A 141 24.57 10.28 -16.57
N LEU A 142 23.48 9.66 -16.10
CA LEU A 142 22.33 10.38 -15.53
C LEU A 142 22.72 11.19 -14.30
N TYR A 143 23.50 10.62 -13.37
CA TYR A 143 23.94 11.34 -12.17
C TYR A 143 24.74 12.60 -12.52
N LYS A 144 25.59 12.52 -13.55
CA LYS A 144 26.42 13.63 -14.01
C LYS A 144 25.59 14.70 -14.71
N GLU A 145 24.66 14.32 -15.58
CA GLU A 145 23.85 15.25 -16.36
C GLU A 145 22.71 15.89 -15.54
N ALA A 146 22.04 15.11 -14.68
CA ALA A 146 21.04 15.62 -13.74
C ALA A 146 21.68 16.35 -12.54
N GLY A 147 23.00 16.25 -12.36
CA GLY A 147 23.73 16.81 -11.21
C GLY A 147 23.16 16.33 -9.88
N LEU A 148 22.79 15.05 -9.80
CA LEU A 148 22.27 14.40 -8.61
C LEU A 148 23.25 13.32 -8.16
N SER A 149 23.50 13.22 -6.86
CA SER A 149 24.25 12.10 -6.32
C SER A 149 23.42 10.82 -6.35
N LYS A 150 24.08 9.66 -6.41
CA LYS A 150 23.43 8.35 -6.30
C LYS A 150 22.51 8.28 -5.07
N HIS A 151 23.02 8.71 -3.91
CA HIS A 151 22.25 8.73 -2.67
C HIS A 151 20.96 9.54 -2.80
N LYS A 152 21.03 10.73 -3.40
CA LYS A 152 19.87 11.61 -3.55
C LYS A 152 18.82 11.01 -4.48
N VAL A 153 19.23 10.32 -5.55
CA VAL A 153 18.30 9.59 -6.42
C VAL A 153 17.62 8.45 -5.67
N GLU A 154 18.38 7.62 -4.95
CA GLU A 154 17.78 6.54 -4.13
C GLU A 154 16.82 7.08 -3.08
N GLU A 155 17.12 8.24 -2.49
CA GLU A 155 16.24 8.89 -1.53
C GLU A 155 14.88 9.28 -2.16
N TYR A 156 14.88 9.83 -3.37
CA TYR A 156 13.64 10.12 -4.11
C TYR A 156 12.91 8.85 -4.54
N LEU A 157 13.62 7.76 -4.85
CA LEU A 157 12.98 6.50 -5.24
C LEU A 157 12.30 5.82 -4.04
N ASN A 158 12.97 5.83 -2.89
CA ASN A 158 12.50 5.16 -1.68
C ASN A 158 11.43 5.97 -0.93
N ASP A 159 11.37 7.29 -1.13
CA ASP A 159 10.38 8.17 -0.53
C ASP A 159 9.48 8.83 -1.60
N PRO A 160 8.28 8.27 -1.86
CA PRO A 160 7.33 8.85 -2.81
C PRO A 160 6.83 10.24 -2.43
N PHE A 161 6.97 10.65 -1.18
CA PHE A 161 6.52 11.96 -0.69
C PHE A 161 7.60 13.02 -0.77
N LYS A 162 8.85 12.64 -1.07
CA LYS A 162 9.92 13.60 -1.22
C LYS A 162 9.68 14.45 -2.47
N GLN A 163 9.27 15.70 -2.24
CA GLN A 163 8.90 16.66 -3.27
C GLN A 163 9.96 16.80 -4.37
N ILE A 164 9.56 16.42 -5.59
CA ILE A 164 10.28 16.67 -6.83
C ILE A 164 9.79 18.04 -7.32
N GLU A 165 10.48 19.08 -6.87
CA GLU A 165 10.17 20.46 -7.26
C GLU A 165 10.27 20.66 -8.78
N GLU A 166 9.56 21.65 -9.31
CA GLU A 166 9.51 21.97 -10.74
C GLU A 166 10.92 22.17 -11.34
N ARG A 167 11.83 22.81 -10.59
CA ARG A 167 13.22 23.00 -11.00
C ARG A 167 13.94 21.67 -11.22
N LEU A 168 13.71 20.70 -10.33
CA LEU A 168 14.29 19.37 -10.44
C LEU A 168 13.62 18.59 -11.58
N SER A 169 12.30 18.67 -11.70
CA SER A 169 11.52 18.06 -12.79
C SER A 169 12.05 18.48 -14.17
N LYS A 170 12.15 19.79 -14.45
CA LYS A 170 12.69 20.32 -15.71
C LYS A 170 14.15 19.91 -15.97
N LYS A 171 14.95 19.80 -14.90
CA LYS A 171 16.34 19.35 -15.01
C LYS A 171 16.42 17.86 -15.40
N LEU A 172 15.57 17.03 -14.80
CA LEU A 172 15.44 15.62 -15.12
C LEU A 172 15.00 15.45 -16.58
N GLU A 173 13.97 16.16 -17.02
CA GLU A 173 13.50 16.15 -18.42
C GLU A 173 14.64 16.47 -19.39
N LYS A 174 15.39 17.54 -19.12
CA LYS A 174 16.55 17.92 -19.95
C LYS A 174 17.64 16.86 -19.97
N SER A 175 17.99 16.28 -18.81
CA SER A 175 19.02 15.24 -18.71
C SER A 175 18.59 13.93 -19.38
N LEU A 176 17.30 13.61 -19.33
CA LEU A 176 16.71 12.41 -19.91
C LEU A 176 16.29 12.60 -21.37
N LYS A 177 16.47 13.81 -21.92
CA LYS A 177 16.04 14.20 -23.28
C LYS A 177 14.55 13.96 -23.52
N LEU A 178 13.73 14.25 -22.52
CA LEU A 178 12.27 14.14 -22.56
C LEU A 178 11.65 15.45 -23.06
N SER A 179 10.40 15.39 -23.51
CA SER A 179 9.62 16.60 -23.82
C SER A 179 9.38 17.43 -22.56
N PRO A 180 9.26 18.77 -22.67
CA PRO A 180 8.91 19.62 -21.54
C PRO A 180 7.55 19.23 -20.96
N GLY A 181 7.44 19.11 -19.64
CA GLY A 181 6.22 18.70 -18.95
C GLY A 181 5.98 17.19 -18.91
N TRP A 182 6.84 16.38 -19.54
CA TRP A 182 6.72 14.92 -19.53
C TRP A 182 6.66 14.35 -18.11
N MET A 183 7.43 14.91 -17.16
CA MET A 183 7.45 14.43 -15.79
C MET A 183 6.14 14.74 -15.03
N ASP A 184 5.38 15.72 -15.50
CA ASP A 184 4.12 16.18 -14.91
C ASP A 184 2.90 15.53 -15.60
N GLU A 185 3.12 14.95 -16.79
CA GLU A 185 2.14 14.19 -17.54
C GLU A 185 2.04 12.75 -17.03
N GLN A 186 0.82 12.25 -16.97
CA GLN A 186 0.60 10.84 -16.71
C GLN A 186 0.77 10.04 -17.99
N HIS A 187 1.68 9.07 -17.95
CA HIS A 187 1.88 8.09 -19.01
C HIS A 187 1.20 6.78 -18.60
N ILE A 188 -0.02 6.53 -19.09
CA ILE A 188 -0.86 5.38 -18.73
C ILE A 188 -0.18 4.06 -19.16
N GLU A 189 0.53 4.09 -20.28
CA GLU A 189 1.37 3.02 -20.79
C GLU A 189 2.50 2.59 -19.84
N ASN A 190 2.92 3.49 -18.95
CA ASN A 190 3.97 3.23 -17.96
C ASN A 190 3.37 2.78 -16.62
N ASP A 191 2.05 2.72 -16.48
CA ASP A 191 1.35 2.25 -15.29
C ASP A 191 1.40 0.70 -15.22
N PRO A 192 1.99 0.12 -14.16
CA PRO A 192 2.05 -1.33 -13.97
C PRO A 192 0.67 -2.00 -13.95
N ILE A 193 -0.38 -1.31 -13.48
CA ILE A 193 -1.76 -1.82 -13.50
C ILE A 193 -2.26 -1.88 -14.94
N CYS A 194 -2.03 -0.80 -15.70
CA CYS A 194 -2.49 -0.74 -17.08
C CYS A 194 -1.87 -1.87 -17.89
N ASN A 195 -0.57 -2.15 -17.68
CA ASN A 195 0.12 -3.28 -18.30
C ASN A 195 -0.31 -4.68 -17.82
N SER A 196 -1.03 -4.78 -16.70
CA SER A 196 -1.60 -6.05 -16.23
C SER A 196 -2.91 -6.42 -16.94
N PHE A 197 -3.56 -5.45 -17.59
CA PHE A 197 -4.79 -5.71 -18.32
C PHE A 197 -4.50 -6.29 -19.73
N PRO A 198 -5.41 -7.14 -20.25
CA PRO A 198 -5.40 -7.59 -21.63
C PRO A 198 -5.32 -6.43 -22.65
N ASP A 199 -4.69 -6.68 -23.80
CA ASP A 199 -4.38 -5.66 -24.82
C ASP A 199 -5.61 -4.88 -25.32
N ASP A 200 -6.72 -5.59 -25.53
CA ASP A 200 -8.01 -5.06 -25.91
C ASP A 200 -8.60 -4.13 -24.84
N LEU A 201 -8.47 -4.48 -23.56
CA LEU A 201 -8.92 -3.63 -22.46
C LEU A 201 -8.04 -2.38 -22.33
N ARG A 202 -6.72 -2.50 -22.56
CA ARG A 202 -5.80 -1.35 -22.57
C ARG A 202 -6.11 -0.37 -23.70
N GLU A 203 -6.41 -0.89 -24.88
CA GLU A 203 -6.84 -0.08 -26.02
C GLU A 203 -8.15 0.65 -25.70
N LEU A 204 -9.13 -0.06 -25.15
CA LEU A 204 -10.41 0.53 -24.75
C LEU A 204 -10.24 1.65 -23.71
N MET A 205 -9.40 1.43 -22.69
CA MET A 205 -9.12 2.44 -21.67
C MET A 205 -8.42 3.68 -22.24
N THR A 206 -7.48 3.48 -23.17
CA THR A 206 -6.80 4.57 -23.89
C THR A 206 -7.79 5.39 -24.72
N LEU A 207 -8.65 4.71 -25.50
CA LEU A 207 -9.69 5.34 -26.30
C LEU A 207 -10.66 6.13 -25.42
N TYR A 208 -11.09 5.55 -24.30
CA TYR A 208 -11.99 6.20 -23.35
C TYR A 208 -11.36 7.44 -22.70
N SER A 209 -10.10 7.34 -22.28
CA SER A 209 -9.36 8.44 -21.65
C SER A 209 -9.21 9.64 -22.59
N ASN A 210 -8.86 9.37 -23.86
CA ASN A 210 -8.65 10.41 -24.88
C ASN A 210 -9.95 10.95 -25.51
N ALA A 211 -11.08 10.28 -25.28
CA ALA A 211 -12.38 10.71 -25.77
C ALA A 211 -12.93 11.93 -25.01
N SER A 212 -13.69 12.78 -25.71
CA SER A 212 -14.50 13.83 -25.10
C SER A 212 -15.64 13.23 -24.26
N GLU A 213 -16.20 14.00 -23.33
CA GLU A 213 -17.27 13.53 -22.45
C GLU A 213 -18.46 12.95 -23.23
N GLU A 214 -18.91 13.62 -24.28
CA GLU A 214 -19.97 13.12 -25.16
C GLU A 214 -19.64 11.75 -25.78
N LYS A 215 -18.39 11.56 -26.25
CA LYS A 215 -17.93 10.30 -26.83
C LYS A 215 -17.78 9.20 -25.78
N ARG A 216 -17.37 9.52 -24.55
CA ARG A 216 -17.33 8.58 -23.44
C ARG A 216 -18.71 8.05 -23.11
N GLN A 217 -19.72 8.93 -23.03
CA GLN A 217 -21.10 8.54 -22.78
C GLN A 217 -21.66 7.66 -23.91
N MET A 218 -21.31 7.97 -25.16
CA MET A 218 -21.67 7.13 -26.30
C MET A 218 -21.03 5.74 -26.23
N LEU A 219 -19.73 5.67 -25.91
CA LEU A 219 -19.00 4.42 -25.78
C LEU A 219 -19.60 3.52 -24.68
N LEU A 220 -19.98 4.12 -23.54
CA LEU A 220 -20.67 3.41 -22.46
C LEU A 220 -22.05 2.91 -22.87
N LYS A 221 -22.83 3.70 -23.61
CA LYS A 221 -24.14 3.27 -24.13
C LYS A 221 -24.00 2.10 -25.10
N LEU A 222 -23.04 2.17 -26.01
CA LEU A 222 -22.75 1.08 -26.93
C LEU A 222 -22.38 -0.19 -26.17
N ALA A 223 -21.41 -0.10 -25.24
CA ALA A 223 -20.99 -1.24 -24.43
C ALA A 223 -22.16 -1.90 -23.70
N ARG A 224 -23.03 -1.10 -23.06
CA ARG A 224 -24.27 -1.59 -22.40
C ARG A 224 -25.20 -2.31 -23.38
N THR A 225 -25.36 -1.77 -24.58
CA THR A 225 -26.25 -2.35 -25.60
C THR A 225 -25.77 -3.71 -26.10
N VAL A 226 -24.45 -3.97 -26.11
CA VAL A 226 -23.88 -5.26 -26.54
C VAL A 226 -23.67 -6.26 -25.40
N THR A 227 -23.84 -5.82 -24.15
CA THR A 227 -23.70 -6.68 -22.96
C THR A 227 -25.04 -7.09 -22.34
N GLU A 228 -26.15 -6.48 -22.78
CA GLU A 228 -27.52 -6.98 -22.63
C GLU A 228 -27.86 -8.03 -23.70
#